data_AF-A0A2V8QED4-F1
#
_entry.id   AF-A0A2V8QED4-F1
#
_cell.length_a   1.000
_cell.length_b   1.000
_cell.length_c   1.000
_cell.angle_alpha   90.00
_cell.angle_beta   90.00
_cell.angle_gamma   90.00
#
_symmetry.space_group_name_H-M   'P 1'
#
loop_
_entity.id
_entity.type
_entity.pdbx_description
1 polymer ?
#
loop_
_entity_poly.entity_id
_entity_poly.type
_entity_poly.pdbx_seq_one_letter_code
_entity_poly.pdbx_strand_id
1 'polypeptide(L)'
;MELADLSKPGEKKKLIGAAVLGLVAIIFLWWTFIGFGSSKPTPSPSPSRVGQRTAPAPGSRQAPAPEQVATNYNDLQGVIIPAALTGVPEARRNIFAFYEKTVVVPVASATPTPTPTPPPPVLVASVSPSNVYAKTAEFTLEVSGDKFTPEMRIFVDGRELPSKYKGPQQMSAQIPASLIASAGLRQIVVRTPDNRAYSNQVGLSVAPPPTPNYTYVGILGTKHYVGDTALLQDKNNKEILSVQRGDVLSGRFRVASISEKEIVFLDTNLKIRHSLNMTEGERLPGSPQSRPTPRVDAEDDEP
;
A
#
# COMPACT_ATOMS: atom_id res chain seq x y z
N MET A 1 -47.43 45.57 -23.55
CA MET A 1 -45.97 45.56 -23.82
C MET A 1 -45.46 46.94 -23.46
N GLU A 2 -45.05 47.11 -22.22
CA GLU A 2 -44.41 48.37 -21.78
C GLU A 2 -42.97 48.31 -22.29
N LEU A 3 -42.63 49.18 -23.25
CA LEU A 3 -41.28 49.25 -23.82
C LEU A 3 -40.33 49.79 -22.74
N ALA A 4 -39.34 48.98 -22.35
CA ALA A 4 -38.34 49.37 -21.36
C ALA A 4 -37.67 50.70 -21.73
N ASP A 5 -37.68 51.65 -20.79
CA ASP A 5 -37.15 53.00 -21.00
C ASP A 5 -35.64 53.02 -20.75
N LEU A 6 -34.88 52.94 -21.84
CA LEU A 6 -33.41 52.78 -21.86
C LEU A 6 -32.61 53.97 -21.28
N SER A 7 -33.24 55.02 -20.77
CA SER A 7 -32.55 56.20 -20.21
C SER A 7 -32.23 56.12 -18.72
N LYS A 8 -32.71 55.10 -17.98
CA LYS A 8 -32.40 54.96 -16.54
C LYS A 8 -31.14 54.12 -16.30
N PRO A 9 -30.13 54.63 -15.55
CA PRO A 9 -28.88 53.90 -15.31
C PRO A 9 -29.07 52.59 -14.52
N GLY A 10 -30.17 52.45 -13.78
CA GLY A 10 -30.55 51.21 -13.09
C GLY A 10 -31.04 50.10 -14.03
N GLU A 11 -31.65 50.44 -15.16
CA GLU A 11 -32.18 49.46 -16.12
C GLU A 11 -31.09 48.94 -17.06
N LYS A 12 -30.09 49.76 -17.40
CA LYS A 12 -28.90 49.33 -18.15
C LYS A 12 -28.15 48.20 -17.46
N LYS A 13 -28.00 48.25 -16.13
CA LYS A 13 -27.34 47.19 -15.36
C LYS A 13 -28.13 45.88 -15.36
N LYS A 14 -29.47 45.95 -15.36
CA LYS A 14 -30.34 44.77 -15.45
C LYS A 14 -30.30 44.14 -16.85
N LEU A 15 -30.27 44.96 -17.90
CA LEU A 15 -30.14 44.50 -19.29
C LEU A 15 -28.79 43.82 -19.54
N ILE A 16 -27.69 44.40 -19.04
CA ILE A 16 -26.35 43.80 -19.14
C ILE A 16 -26.31 42.46 -18.38
N GLY A 17 -26.90 42.40 -17.18
CA GLY A 17 -27.00 41.16 -16.41
C GLY A 17 -27.77 40.06 -17.16
N ALA A 18 -28.89 40.40 -17.79
CA ALA A 18 -29.68 39.46 -18.59
C ALA A 18 -28.93 38.98 -19.85
N ALA A 19 -28.19 39.87 -20.53
CA ALA A 19 -27.40 39.52 -21.70
C ALA A 19 -26.25 38.55 -21.34
N VAL A 20 -25.56 38.78 -20.22
CA VAL A 20 -24.49 37.90 -19.73
C VAL A 20 -25.04 36.53 -19.35
N LEU A 21 -26.19 36.47 -18.66
CA LEU A 21 -26.85 35.21 -18.32
C LEU A 21 -27.29 34.41 -19.56
N GLY A 22 -27.81 35.09 -20.59
CA GLY A 22 -28.16 34.44 -21.86
C GLY A 22 -26.94 33.83 -22.57
N LEU A 23 -25.81 34.54 -22.56
CA LEU A 23 -24.57 34.06 -23.19
C LEU A 23 -23.99 32.84 -22.45
N VAL A 24 -24.04 32.84 -21.11
CA VAL A 24 -23.63 31.68 -20.29
C VAL A 24 -24.52 30.46 -20.57
N ALA A 25 -25.84 30.64 -20.70
CA ALA A 25 -26.75 29.55 -21.01
C ALA A 25 -26.48 28.93 -22.39
N ILE A 26 -26.13 29.75 -23.39
CA ILE A 26 -25.79 29.27 -24.75
C ILE A 26 -24.47 28.48 -24.73
N ILE A 27 -23.46 28.95 -24.00
CA ILE A 27 -22.18 28.24 -23.84
C ILE A 27 -22.40 26.89 -23.15
N PHE A 28 -23.26 26.86 -22.12
CA PHE A 28 -23.59 25.62 -21.42
C PHE A 28 -24.31 24.62 -22.34
N LEU A 29 -25.25 25.08 -23.16
CA LEU A 29 -25.98 24.24 -24.11
C LEU A 29 -25.05 23.74 -25.24
N TRP A 30 -24.07 24.54 -25.65
CA TRP A 30 -23.02 24.12 -26.57
C TRP A 30 -22.13 23.02 -25.96
N TRP A 31 -21.81 23.13 -24.67
CA TRP A 31 -21.02 22.14 -23.94
C TRP A 31 -21.76 20.80 -23.76
N THR A 32 -23.08 20.81 -23.52
CA THR A 32 -23.86 19.59 -23.31
C THR A 32 -24.18 18.82 -24.59
N PHE A 33 -24.23 19.48 -25.76
CA PHE A 33 -24.68 18.84 -27.01
C PHE A 33 -23.56 18.49 -28.01
N ILE A 34 -22.36 19.07 -27.91
CA ILE A 34 -21.27 18.84 -28.91
C ILE A 34 -20.03 18.16 -28.29
N GLY A 35 -19.99 17.95 -26.97
CA GLY A 35 -18.82 17.46 -26.23
C GLY A 35 -18.65 15.93 -26.06
N PHE A 36 -19.37 15.07 -26.77
CA PHE A 36 -19.15 13.61 -26.71
C PHE A 36 -18.87 13.04 -28.11
N GLY A 37 -17.57 13.01 -28.44
CA GLY A 37 -17.03 12.32 -29.59
C GLY A 37 -17.35 10.82 -29.53
N SER A 38 -17.95 10.33 -30.61
CA SER A 38 -18.33 8.96 -30.87
C SER A 38 -17.13 8.05 -31.08
N SER A 39 -16.77 7.24 -30.09
CA SER A 39 -15.87 6.10 -30.30
C SER A 39 -16.67 4.90 -30.78
N LYS A 40 -16.58 4.62 -32.09
CA LYS A 40 -17.08 3.39 -32.72
C LYS A 40 -16.36 2.16 -32.15
N PRO A 41 -17.03 1.02 -31.89
CA PRO A 41 -16.36 -0.20 -31.46
C PRO A 41 -15.66 -0.87 -32.66
N THR A 42 -14.36 -1.12 -32.53
CA THR A 42 -13.57 -1.93 -33.47
C THR A 42 -13.68 -3.42 -33.08
N PRO A 43 -13.90 -4.34 -34.04
CA PRO A 43 -14.08 -5.76 -33.76
C PRO A 43 -12.75 -6.46 -33.43
N SER A 44 -12.81 -7.35 -32.44
CA SER A 44 -11.72 -8.25 -32.03
C SER A 44 -11.27 -9.18 -33.17
N PRO A 45 -9.96 -9.45 -33.32
CA PRO A 45 -9.49 -10.46 -34.27
C PRO A 45 -9.74 -11.87 -33.72
N SER A 46 -10.40 -12.70 -34.53
CA SER A 46 -10.58 -14.13 -34.36
C SER A 46 -9.22 -14.85 -34.25
N PRO A 47 -9.06 -15.84 -33.35
CA PRO A 47 -7.87 -16.69 -33.37
C PRO A 47 -7.89 -17.63 -34.57
N SER A 48 -6.74 -17.70 -35.25
CA SER A 48 -6.43 -18.55 -36.39
C SER A 48 -6.65 -20.02 -36.06
N ARG A 49 -7.42 -20.68 -36.93
CA ARG A 49 -7.62 -22.12 -37.02
C ARG A 49 -6.28 -22.82 -37.33
N VAL A 50 -5.70 -23.48 -36.34
CA VAL A 50 -4.61 -24.45 -36.54
C VAL A 50 -5.20 -25.86 -36.61
N GLY A 51 -5.00 -26.50 -37.76
CA GLY A 51 -4.84 -27.94 -37.96
C GLY A 51 -5.75 -28.91 -37.22
N GLN A 52 -6.76 -29.42 -37.92
CA GLN A 52 -7.31 -30.75 -37.66
C GLN A 52 -6.19 -31.80 -37.66
N ARG A 53 -5.98 -32.48 -36.52
CA ARG A 53 -5.53 -33.87 -36.50
C ARG A 53 -6.65 -34.71 -35.90
N THR A 54 -7.08 -35.66 -36.69
CA THR A 54 -8.08 -36.69 -36.40
C THR A 54 -7.68 -37.50 -35.18
N ALA A 55 -8.63 -37.68 -34.26
CA ALA A 55 -8.55 -38.65 -33.19
C ALA A 55 -8.88 -40.05 -33.75
N PRO A 56 -8.15 -41.12 -33.39
CA PRO A 56 -8.67 -42.47 -33.42
C PRO A 56 -9.47 -42.78 -32.15
N ALA A 57 -10.54 -43.55 -32.34
CA ALA A 57 -11.48 -44.06 -31.34
C ALA A 57 -10.82 -45.05 -30.34
N PRO A 58 -11.52 -45.45 -29.25
CA PRO A 58 -10.92 -45.84 -27.98
C PRO A 58 -10.48 -47.31 -27.93
N GLY A 59 -9.26 -47.53 -27.44
CA GLY A 59 -8.76 -48.82 -27.00
C GLY A 59 -8.65 -48.86 -25.48
N SER A 60 -9.20 -49.90 -24.86
CA SER A 60 -9.15 -50.19 -23.44
C SER A 60 -7.71 -50.31 -22.92
N ARG A 61 -7.31 -49.45 -21.97
CA ARG A 61 -6.16 -49.73 -21.10
C ARG A 61 -6.37 -49.18 -19.70
N GLN A 62 -6.37 -50.13 -18.79
CA GLN A 62 -6.59 -50.06 -17.35
C GLN A 62 -5.43 -49.32 -16.66
N ALA A 63 -5.73 -48.42 -15.72
CA ALA A 63 -4.73 -47.68 -14.94
C ALA A 63 -4.10 -48.58 -13.86
N PRO A 64 -2.77 -48.54 -13.64
CA PRO A 64 -2.14 -49.16 -12.48
C PRO A 64 -2.21 -48.26 -11.23
N ALA A 65 -2.45 -48.90 -10.08
CA ALA A 65 -2.56 -48.33 -8.74
C ALA A 65 -1.17 -48.02 -8.12
N PRO A 66 -1.06 -47.18 -7.07
CA PRO A 66 0.22 -46.76 -6.49
C PRO A 66 0.87 -47.85 -5.60
N GLU A 67 2.13 -48.21 -5.87
CA GLU A 67 3.02 -48.98 -4.96
C GLU A 67 3.69 -47.98 -3.98
N GLN A 68 3.30 -47.92 -2.70
CA GLN A 68 3.71 -48.74 -1.54
C GLN A 68 5.21 -48.71 -1.20
N VAL A 69 5.49 -48.04 -0.08
CA VAL A 69 6.79 -47.93 0.60
C VAL A 69 7.33 -49.32 0.93
N ALA A 70 8.51 -49.64 0.40
CA ALA A 70 9.27 -50.80 0.85
C ALA A 70 9.86 -50.50 2.26
N THR A 71 9.13 -50.86 3.32
CA THR A 71 9.72 -51.15 4.64
C THR A 71 10.37 -52.52 4.53
N ASN A 72 11.59 -52.54 4.01
CA ASN A 72 12.35 -53.73 3.65
C ASN A 72 12.43 -54.71 4.84
N TYR A 73 11.90 -55.92 4.68
CA TYR A 73 11.94 -56.97 5.71
C TYR A 73 13.34 -57.59 5.90
N ASN A 74 14.32 -57.17 5.08
CA ASN A 74 15.71 -57.63 5.16
C ASN A 74 16.55 -56.93 6.23
N ASP A 75 16.02 -55.94 6.96
CA ASP A 75 16.72 -55.20 8.04
C ASP A 75 16.40 -55.73 9.46
N LEU A 76 15.76 -56.89 9.58
CA LEU A 76 15.47 -57.51 10.88
C LEU A 76 16.66 -58.40 11.32
N GLN A 77 17.57 -57.85 12.13
CA GLN A 77 18.60 -58.67 12.79
C GLN A 77 17.97 -59.54 13.89
N GLY A 78 18.15 -60.85 13.80
CA GLY A 78 17.68 -61.80 14.81
C GLY A 78 18.46 -61.69 16.12
N VAL A 79 17.76 -61.41 17.23
CA VAL A 79 18.34 -61.45 18.58
C VAL A 79 18.43 -62.91 19.03
N ILE A 80 19.65 -63.45 19.10
CA ILE A 80 19.92 -64.78 19.69
C ILE A 80 20.02 -64.62 21.20
N ILE A 81 19.08 -65.21 21.96
CA ILE A 81 19.17 -65.34 23.42
C ILE A 81 19.66 -66.76 23.74
N PRO A 82 20.91 -66.97 24.21
CA PRO A 82 21.34 -68.26 24.69
C PRO A 82 20.97 -68.40 26.18
N ALA A 83 19.87 -69.07 26.48
CA ALA A 83 19.58 -69.54 27.83
C ALA A 83 19.64 -71.07 27.85
N ALA A 84 20.83 -71.58 28.17
CA ALA A 84 21.04 -72.98 28.52
C ALA A 84 20.34 -73.28 29.85
N LEU A 85 19.52 -74.32 29.88
CA LEU A 85 19.06 -74.93 31.13
C LEU A 85 19.37 -76.43 31.09
N THR A 86 20.56 -76.80 31.57
CA THR A 86 20.85 -78.15 32.01
C THR A 86 20.48 -78.32 33.48
N GLY A 87 19.45 -79.14 33.72
CA GLY A 87 19.33 -80.13 34.80
C GLY A 87 19.23 -79.69 36.26
N VAL A 88 18.14 -80.06 36.94
CA VAL A 88 18.05 -81.23 37.88
C VAL A 88 16.71 -81.13 38.63
N PRO A 89 15.96 -82.25 38.83
CA PRO A 89 14.64 -82.22 39.45
C PRO A 89 14.76 -82.36 40.98
N GLU A 90 14.19 -81.41 41.72
CA GLU A 90 13.87 -81.64 43.13
C GLU A 90 12.38 -81.43 43.37
N ALA A 91 11.77 -82.52 43.83
CA ALA A 91 10.36 -82.61 44.15
C ALA A 91 10.06 -81.88 45.47
N ARG A 92 8.90 -81.20 45.50
CA ARG A 92 8.18 -80.66 46.68
C ARG A 92 8.22 -79.15 46.97
N ARG A 93 8.38 -78.29 45.95
CA ARG A 93 7.77 -76.95 46.03
C ARG A 93 6.33 -77.00 45.56
N ASN A 94 5.40 -76.46 46.36
CA ASN A 94 4.05 -76.16 45.91
C ASN A 94 4.13 -75.12 44.79
N ILE A 95 3.99 -75.62 43.56
CA ILE A 95 3.81 -74.93 42.28
C ILE A 95 2.34 -74.53 42.06
N PHE A 96 1.49 -74.70 43.07
CA PHE A 96 0.15 -74.11 43.13
C PHE A 96 0.27 -72.61 43.39
N ALA A 97 0.79 -71.88 42.40
CA ALA A 97 0.40 -70.50 42.24
C ALA A 97 -1.09 -70.54 41.87
N PHE A 98 -1.95 -70.17 42.81
CA PHE A 98 -3.30 -69.78 42.43
C PHE A 98 -3.12 -68.59 41.49
N TYR A 99 -3.47 -68.79 40.22
CA TYR A 99 -3.72 -67.66 39.34
C TYR A 99 -4.89 -66.90 39.98
N GLU A 100 -4.60 -65.88 40.78
CA GLU A 100 -5.53 -64.79 40.94
C GLU A 100 -5.66 -64.21 39.54
N LYS A 101 -6.77 -64.56 38.88
CA LYS A 101 -7.15 -63.95 37.62
C LYS A 101 -7.19 -62.46 37.89
N THR A 102 -6.18 -61.74 37.45
CA THR A 102 -6.20 -60.28 37.42
C THR A 102 -7.48 -59.91 36.70
N VAL A 103 -8.44 -59.37 37.44
CA VAL A 103 -9.55 -58.66 36.84
C VAL A 103 -8.88 -57.47 36.18
N VAL A 104 -8.63 -57.59 34.88
CA VAL A 104 -8.40 -56.44 34.03
C VAL A 104 -9.65 -55.58 34.20
N VAL A 105 -9.60 -54.64 35.13
CA VAL A 105 -10.51 -53.50 35.08
C VAL A 105 -10.24 -52.95 33.69
N PRO A 106 -11.21 -52.94 32.77
CA PRO A 106 -11.00 -52.26 31.51
C PRO A 106 -10.65 -50.83 31.91
N VAL A 107 -9.40 -50.42 31.70
CA VAL A 107 -9.03 -49.01 31.78
C VAL A 107 -9.96 -48.38 30.77
N ALA A 108 -10.96 -47.62 31.27
CA ALA A 108 -11.94 -46.98 30.43
C ALA A 108 -11.15 -46.27 29.33
N SER A 109 -11.37 -46.66 28.08
CA SER A 109 -10.73 -46.04 26.92
C SER A 109 -10.89 -44.54 27.11
N ALA A 110 -9.77 -43.84 27.35
CA ALA A 110 -9.79 -42.39 27.48
C ALA A 110 -10.50 -41.88 26.24
N THR A 111 -11.66 -41.25 26.43
CA THR A 111 -12.40 -40.65 25.32
C THR A 111 -11.41 -39.66 24.68
N PRO A 112 -11.14 -39.76 23.37
CA PRO A 112 -10.22 -38.80 22.75
C PRO A 112 -10.76 -37.40 23.07
N THR A 113 -9.94 -36.59 23.74
CA THR A 113 -10.25 -35.17 23.94
C THR A 113 -10.61 -34.62 22.57
N PRO A 114 -11.81 -34.03 22.38
CA PRO A 114 -12.19 -33.51 21.09
C PRO A 114 -11.15 -32.47 20.68
N THR A 115 -10.42 -32.75 19.60
CA THR A 115 -9.56 -31.76 18.96
C THR A 115 -10.47 -30.57 18.63
N PRO A 116 -10.22 -29.37 19.17
CA PRO A 116 -11.11 -28.24 18.95
C PRO A 116 -11.20 -27.99 17.45
N THR A 117 -12.43 -27.92 16.93
CA THR A 117 -12.66 -27.54 15.54
C THR A 117 -11.95 -26.20 15.30
N PRO A 118 -11.07 -26.10 14.28
CA PRO A 118 -10.45 -24.83 13.99
C PRO A 118 -11.56 -23.82 13.71
N PRO A 119 -11.53 -22.65 14.37
CA PRO A 119 -12.54 -21.62 14.18
C PRO A 119 -12.64 -21.27 12.69
N PRO A 120 -13.85 -20.99 12.19
CA PRO A 120 -14.02 -20.67 10.78
C PRO A 120 -13.13 -19.48 10.42
N PRO A 121 -12.32 -19.57 9.35
CA PRO A 121 -11.46 -18.47 8.95
C PRO A 121 -12.35 -17.27 8.60
N VAL A 122 -12.03 -16.12 9.18
CA VAL A 122 -12.64 -14.85 8.80
C VAL A 122 -12.08 -14.50 7.43
N LEU A 123 -12.89 -13.96 6.52
CA LEU A 123 -12.41 -13.57 5.19
C LEU A 123 -12.36 -12.05 5.10
N VAL A 124 -11.24 -11.52 4.65
CA VAL A 124 -11.12 -10.15 4.13
C VAL A 124 -10.95 -10.26 2.63
N ALA A 125 -11.97 -9.81 1.90
CA ALA A 125 -12.02 -9.84 0.45
C ALA A 125 -11.29 -8.64 -0.17
N SER A 126 -11.50 -7.45 0.39
CA SER A 126 -10.88 -6.22 -0.10
C SER A 126 -10.80 -5.14 0.97
N VAL A 127 -9.92 -4.18 0.71
CA VAL A 127 -9.75 -2.99 1.56
C VAL A 127 -9.78 -1.75 0.67
N SER A 128 -10.43 -0.70 1.15
CA SER A 128 -10.58 0.57 0.42
C SER A 128 -10.27 1.73 1.35
N PRO A 129 -9.32 2.62 1.00
CA PRO A 129 -8.41 2.54 -0.14
C PRO A 129 -7.37 1.41 0.00
N SER A 130 -6.96 0.81 -1.12
CA SER A 130 -5.87 -0.19 -1.17
C SER A 130 -4.49 0.40 -1.45
N ASN A 131 -4.46 1.63 -1.97
CA ASN A 131 -3.24 2.38 -2.27
C ASN A 131 -3.37 3.80 -1.69
N VAL A 132 -2.36 4.25 -0.95
CA VAL A 132 -2.28 5.60 -0.38
C VAL A 132 -0.85 6.13 -0.50
N TYR A 133 -0.68 7.46 -0.45
CA TYR A 133 0.65 8.07 -0.40
C TYR A 133 1.14 8.19 1.04
N ALA A 134 2.44 8.05 1.26
CA ALA A 134 3.03 8.31 2.56
C ALA A 134 2.95 9.79 2.93
N LYS A 135 2.98 10.08 4.25
CA LYS A 135 2.95 11.44 4.82
C LYS A 135 1.68 12.25 4.52
N THR A 136 0.59 11.57 4.17
CA THR A 136 -0.74 12.20 4.06
C THR A 136 -1.43 12.25 5.43
N ALA A 137 -2.59 12.90 5.47
CA ALA A 137 -3.45 12.90 6.64
C ALA A 137 -3.99 11.50 6.95
N GLU A 138 -4.52 11.33 8.16
CA GLU A 138 -5.28 10.14 8.52
C GLU A 138 -6.49 9.93 7.60
N PHE A 139 -6.90 8.68 7.45
CA PHE A 139 -8.03 8.32 6.61
C PHE A 139 -8.83 7.17 7.22
N THR A 140 -10.06 6.99 6.76
CA THR A 140 -10.89 5.85 7.13
C THR A 140 -10.67 4.72 6.14
N LEU A 141 -10.19 3.59 6.62
CA LEU A 141 -10.09 2.34 5.87
C LEU A 141 -11.39 1.56 6.02
N GLU A 142 -12.00 1.19 4.90
CA GLU A 142 -13.10 0.24 4.85
C GLU A 142 -12.57 -1.14 4.49
N VAL A 143 -12.97 -2.13 5.28
CA VAL A 143 -12.58 -3.53 5.13
C VAL A 143 -13.84 -4.32 4.79
N SER A 144 -13.84 -4.91 3.61
CA SER A 144 -14.93 -5.73 3.09
C SER A 144 -14.53 -7.20 3.13
N GLY A 145 -15.45 -8.06 3.56
CA GLY A 145 -15.14 -9.45 3.82
C GLY A 145 -16.37 -10.27 4.18
N ASP A 146 -16.16 -11.32 4.96
CA ASP A 146 -17.22 -12.19 5.43
C ASP A 146 -16.93 -12.71 6.85
N LYS A 147 -18.00 -13.02 7.59
CA LYS A 147 -17.97 -13.53 8.97
C LYS A 147 -17.31 -12.61 9.99
N PHE A 148 -17.40 -11.29 9.78
CA PHE A 148 -17.02 -10.34 10.82
C PHE A 148 -17.99 -10.41 12.00
N THR A 149 -17.45 -10.27 13.21
CA THR A 149 -18.25 -10.15 14.45
C THR A 149 -17.95 -8.82 15.15
N PRO A 150 -18.84 -8.32 16.03
CA PRO A 150 -18.63 -7.06 16.75
C PRO A 150 -17.38 -7.04 17.66
N GLU A 151 -16.91 -8.20 18.08
CA GLU A 151 -15.72 -8.35 18.92
C GLU A 151 -14.41 -8.21 18.13
N MET A 152 -14.45 -8.32 16.80
CA MET A 152 -13.25 -8.23 15.98
C MET A 152 -12.67 -6.83 15.93
N ARG A 153 -11.36 -6.79 15.74
CA ARG A 153 -10.55 -5.58 15.59
C ARG A 153 -9.67 -5.66 14.36
N ILE A 154 -9.43 -4.51 13.75
CA ILE A 154 -8.53 -4.39 12.60
C ILE A 154 -7.11 -4.16 13.11
N PHE A 155 -6.17 -4.97 12.67
CA PHE A 155 -4.76 -4.87 12.97
C PHE A 155 -3.99 -4.49 11.71
N VAL A 156 -3.07 -3.54 11.85
CA VAL A 156 -2.20 -3.07 10.77
C VAL A 156 -0.75 -3.21 11.23
N ASP A 157 0.05 -4.00 10.52
CA ASP A 157 1.41 -4.41 10.92
C ASP A 157 1.48 -4.89 12.39
N GLY A 158 0.46 -5.64 12.81
CA GLY A 158 0.33 -6.17 14.17
C GLY A 158 -0.16 -5.19 15.23
N ARG A 159 -0.36 -3.89 14.91
CA ARG A 159 -0.93 -2.89 15.82
C ARG A 159 -2.45 -2.87 15.74
N GLU A 160 -3.12 -2.93 16.88
CA GLU A 160 -4.57 -2.80 16.96
C GLU A 160 -5.00 -1.38 16.64
N LEU A 161 -6.05 -1.24 15.83
CA LEU A 161 -6.68 0.05 15.55
C LEU A 161 -8.13 0.09 16.03
N PRO A 162 -8.62 1.28 16.44
CA PRO A 162 -10.03 1.48 16.74
C PRO A 162 -10.88 1.17 15.50
N SER A 163 -11.57 0.03 15.53
CA SER A 163 -12.42 -0.42 14.44
C SER A 163 -13.90 -0.33 14.80
N LYS A 164 -14.71 0.10 13.85
CA LYS A 164 -16.17 0.11 13.92
C LYS A 164 -16.71 -1.02 13.06
N TYR A 165 -17.41 -1.94 13.69
CA TYR A 165 -18.16 -2.99 13.02
C TYR A 165 -19.42 -2.38 12.39
N LYS A 166 -19.59 -2.55 11.07
CA LYS A 166 -20.78 -2.08 10.33
C LYS A 166 -21.74 -3.23 10.02
N GLY A 167 -21.21 -4.44 9.88
CA GLY A 167 -21.98 -5.65 9.63
C GLY A 167 -21.07 -6.85 9.38
N PRO A 168 -21.63 -8.04 9.14
CA PRO A 168 -20.86 -9.27 9.00
C PRO A 168 -19.91 -9.27 7.79
N GLN A 169 -20.11 -8.35 6.86
CA GLN A 169 -19.30 -8.20 5.65
C GLN A 169 -18.52 -6.89 5.60
N GLN A 170 -18.69 -5.99 6.57
CA GLN A 170 -18.06 -4.67 6.55
C GLN A 170 -17.57 -4.21 7.93
N MET A 171 -16.34 -3.75 7.95
CA MET A 171 -15.73 -3.05 9.09
C MET A 171 -15.06 -1.78 8.61
N SER A 172 -14.84 -0.83 9.51
CA SER A 172 -14.05 0.37 9.21
C SER A 172 -13.07 0.66 10.34
N ALA A 173 -11.91 1.21 10.04
CA ALA A 173 -10.94 1.68 11.04
C ALA A 173 -10.33 3.00 10.59
N GLN A 174 -9.88 3.81 11.54
CA GLN A 174 -9.07 4.99 11.23
C GLN A 174 -7.60 4.59 11.17
N ILE A 175 -6.94 4.94 10.06
CA ILE A 175 -5.51 4.75 9.87
C ILE A 175 -4.83 6.08 10.22
N PRO A 176 -4.11 6.18 11.34
CA PRO A 176 -3.41 7.40 11.71
C PRO A 176 -2.24 7.68 10.76
N ALA A 177 -1.92 8.97 10.57
CA ALA A 177 -0.83 9.43 9.71
C ALA A 177 0.54 8.82 10.09
N SER A 178 0.74 8.44 11.35
CA SER A 178 1.96 7.79 11.84
C SER A 178 2.24 6.42 11.22
N LEU A 179 1.20 5.66 10.86
CA LEU A 179 1.37 4.33 10.22
C LEU A 179 1.75 4.43 8.75
N ILE A 180 1.40 5.55 8.11
CA ILE A 180 1.71 5.85 6.71
C ILE A 180 2.81 6.91 6.58
N ALA A 181 3.61 7.13 7.61
CA ALA A 181 4.71 8.09 7.56
C ALA A 181 5.82 7.67 6.58
N SER A 182 6.01 6.35 6.40
CA SER A 182 6.95 5.76 5.46
C SER A 182 6.23 4.98 4.37
N ALA A 183 6.79 5.01 3.16
CA ALA A 183 6.36 4.14 2.08
C ALA A 183 6.64 2.66 2.41
N GLY A 184 5.82 1.76 1.89
CA GLY A 184 5.91 0.32 2.12
C GLY A 184 4.57 -0.38 2.09
N LEU A 185 4.60 -1.72 2.11
CA LEU A 185 3.39 -2.53 2.24
C LEU A 185 3.00 -2.63 3.72
N ARG A 186 1.75 -2.33 4.03
CA ARG A 186 1.15 -2.49 5.37
C ARG A 186 0.22 -3.69 5.36
N GLN A 187 0.44 -4.62 6.27
CA GLN A 187 -0.35 -5.83 6.37
C GLN A 187 -1.58 -5.60 7.24
N ILE A 188 -2.76 -5.81 6.68
CA ILE A 188 -4.05 -5.69 7.36
C ILE A 188 -4.57 -7.09 7.68
N VAL A 189 -4.94 -7.29 8.94
CA VAL A 189 -5.54 -8.53 9.45
C VAL A 189 -6.69 -8.16 10.36
N VAL A 190 -7.82 -8.82 10.21
CA VAL A 190 -8.94 -8.73 11.16
C VAL A 190 -8.84 -9.91 12.11
N ARG A 191 -8.79 -9.66 13.41
CA ARG A 191 -8.80 -10.73 14.41
C ARG A 191 -9.59 -10.34 15.65
N THR A 192 -10.03 -11.35 16.38
CA THR A 192 -10.62 -11.17 17.71
C THR A 192 -9.48 -10.91 18.72
N PRO A 193 -9.66 -10.04 19.73
CA PRO A 193 -8.64 -9.80 20.77
C PRO A 193 -8.13 -11.08 21.45
N ASP A 194 -8.98 -12.08 21.61
CA ASP A 194 -8.65 -13.39 22.19
C ASP A 194 -7.84 -14.30 21.25
N ASN A 195 -7.49 -13.83 20.05
CA ASN A 195 -6.81 -14.57 18.98
C ASN A 195 -7.50 -15.87 18.53
N ARG A 196 -8.76 -16.07 18.91
CA ARG A 196 -9.54 -17.25 18.53
C ARG A 196 -9.91 -17.25 17.06
N ALA A 197 -10.29 -16.11 16.48
CA ALA A 197 -10.60 -16.01 15.04
C ALA A 197 -9.75 -14.91 14.41
N TYR A 198 -9.14 -15.21 13.26
CA TYR A 198 -8.33 -14.29 12.46
C TYR A 198 -8.65 -14.45 10.98
N SER A 199 -8.36 -13.39 10.21
CA SER A 199 -8.56 -13.37 8.77
C SER A 199 -7.31 -13.71 7.98
N ASN A 200 -7.48 -13.90 6.68
CA ASN A 200 -6.37 -13.74 5.74
C ASN A 200 -5.78 -12.33 5.82
N GLN A 201 -4.53 -12.21 5.36
CA GLN A 201 -3.81 -10.95 5.32
C GLN A 201 -4.04 -10.26 3.99
N VAL A 202 -4.33 -8.95 4.05
CA VAL A 202 -4.47 -8.09 2.88
C VAL A 202 -3.49 -6.94 2.97
N GLY A 203 -2.81 -6.62 1.87
CA GLY A 203 -1.85 -5.52 1.82
C GLY A 203 -2.51 -4.18 1.50
N LEU A 204 -2.13 -3.14 2.25
CA LEU A 204 -2.30 -1.74 1.89
C LEU A 204 -0.96 -1.21 1.36
N SER A 205 -0.93 -0.77 0.11
CA SER A 205 0.28 -0.20 -0.47
C SER A 205 0.41 1.27 -0.09
N VAL A 206 1.50 1.63 0.57
CA VAL A 206 1.86 3.02 0.85
C VAL A 206 2.96 3.43 -0.13
N ALA A 207 2.60 4.21 -1.15
CA ALA A 207 3.53 4.72 -2.15
C ALA A 207 4.30 5.94 -1.62
N PRO A 208 5.55 6.18 -2.06
CA PRO A 208 6.24 7.43 -1.75
C PRO A 208 5.49 8.62 -2.36
N PRO A 209 5.45 9.79 -1.68
CA PRO A 209 4.81 10.97 -2.22
C PRO A 209 5.56 11.43 -3.48
N PRO A 210 4.87 11.86 -4.55
CA PRO A 210 5.54 12.33 -5.75
C PRO A 210 6.34 13.59 -5.44
N THR A 211 7.60 13.61 -5.86
CA THR A 211 8.54 14.71 -5.61
C THR A 211 8.63 15.66 -6.80
N PRO A 212 8.89 16.96 -6.58
CA PRO A 212 9.13 17.91 -7.65
C PRO A 212 10.39 17.54 -8.44
N ASN A 213 10.32 17.57 -9.78
CA ASN A 213 11.43 17.23 -10.68
C ASN A 213 12.29 18.45 -11.06
N TYR A 214 12.55 19.31 -10.09
CA TYR A 214 13.28 20.55 -10.29
C TYR A 214 14.55 20.56 -9.46
N THR A 215 15.50 21.37 -9.90
CA THR A 215 16.73 21.72 -9.21
C THR A 215 16.65 23.21 -8.92
N TYR A 216 16.87 23.60 -7.67
CA TYR A 216 16.80 25.01 -7.30
C TYR A 216 18.14 25.70 -7.57
N VAL A 217 18.17 26.64 -8.51
CA VAL A 217 19.41 27.30 -8.98
C VAL A 217 19.71 28.54 -8.13
N GLY A 218 18.70 29.30 -7.73
CA GLY A 218 18.84 30.46 -6.85
C GLY A 218 17.73 31.47 -6.99
N ILE A 219 17.88 32.62 -6.33
CA ILE A 219 16.94 33.75 -6.44
C ILE A 219 17.46 34.84 -7.37
N LEU A 220 16.54 35.47 -8.11
CA LEU A 220 16.74 36.76 -8.74
C LEU A 220 16.17 37.84 -7.82
N GLY A 221 17.02 38.41 -6.96
CA GLY A 221 16.65 39.56 -6.13
C GLY A 221 16.83 40.86 -6.90
N THR A 222 15.77 41.66 -7.06
CA THR A 222 15.94 43.08 -7.40
C THR A 222 15.92 43.90 -6.11
N LYS A 223 16.93 44.77 -5.94
CA LYS A 223 17.20 45.54 -4.70
C LYS A 223 16.02 46.37 -4.16
N HIS A 224 14.90 46.46 -4.88
CA HIS A 224 13.78 47.36 -4.54
C HIS A 224 12.37 46.78 -4.69
N TYR A 225 12.15 45.51 -5.07
CA TYR A 225 10.77 44.98 -5.16
C TYR A 225 10.61 43.51 -4.73
N VAL A 226 9.54 43.35 -3.94
CA VAL A 226 8.74 42.24 -3.39
C VAL A 226 8.58 40.95 -4.23
N GLY A 227 9.32 40.76 -5.32
CA GLY A 227 9.28 39.54 -6.12
C GLY A 227 10.46 38.64 -5.83
N ASP A 228 10.37 37.79 -4.80
CA ASP A 228 11.29 36.65 -4.64
C ASP A 228 11.08 35.72 -5.84
N THR A 229 11.78 35.97 -6.96
CA THR A 229 11.69 35.13 -8.16
C THR A 229 12.75 34.05 -8.04
N ALA A 230 12.34 32.80 -7.96
CA ALA A 230 13.23 31.66 -7.95
C ALA A 230 13.52 31.18 -9.37
N LEU A 231 14.77 30.81 -9.61
CA LEU A 231 15.22 30.08 -10.79
C LEU A 231 15.23 28.59 -10.47
N LEU A 232 14.47 27.84 -11.26
CA LEU A 232 14.40 26.40 -11.21
C LEU A 232 14.91 25.83 -12.51
N GLN A 233 15.68 24.76 -12.44
CA GLN A 233 16.06 23.98 -13.61
C GLN A 233 15.31 22.65 -13.61
N ASP A 234 14.62 22.32 -14.70
CA ASP A 234 14.00 20.98 -14.84
C ASP A 234 15.09 19.93 -15.05
N LYS A 235 15.01 18.82 -14.32
CA LYS A 235 16.03 17.75 -14.35
C LYS A 235 16.04 16.98 -15.67
N ASN A 236 14.95 16.97 -16.43
CA ASN A 236 14.85 16.19 -17.67
C ASN A 236 15.46 16.92 -18.86
N ASN A 237 15.09 18.19 -19.06
CA ASN A 237 15.47 18.96 -20.25
C ASN A 237 16.45 20.10 -19.95
N LYS A 238 16.81 20.31 -18.67
CA LYS A 238 17.70 21.39 -18.21
C LYS A 238 17.18 22.81 -18.48
N GLU A 239 15.90 22.97 -18.79
CA GLU A 239 15.25 24.26 -19.00
C GLU A 239 15.18 25.06 -17.69
N ILE A 240 15.47 26.36 -17.77
CA ILE A 240 15.40 27.27 -16.63
C ILE A 240 14.03 27.94 -16.61
N LEU A 241 13.30 27.75 -15.53
CA LEU A 241 12.02 28.37 -15.24
C LEU A 241 12.21 29.46 -14.17
N SER A 242 11.58 30.61 -14.40
CA SER A 242 11.43 31.63 -13.37
C SER A 242 10.05 31.48 -12.73
N VAL A 243 10.02 31.36 -11.41
CA VAL A 243 8.78 31.14 -10.65
C VAL A 243 8.70 32.07 -9.46
N GLN A 244 7.48 32.47 -9.12
CA GLN A 244 7.20 33.30 -7.97
C GLN A 244 6.43 32.51 -6.91
N ARG A 245 6.40 33.08 -5.71
CA ARG A 245 5.59 32.53 -4.61
C ARG A 245 4.12 32.48 -5.03
N GLY A 246 3.52 31.31 -4.92
CA GLY A 246 2.13 31.06 -5.28
C GLY A 246 1.93 30.40 -6.65
N ASP A 247 2.94 30.39 -7.52
CA ASP A 247 2.88 29.73 -8.82
C ASP A 247 2.73 28.22 -8.68
N VAL A 248 2.06 27.59 -9.65
CA VAL A 248 1.82 26.13 -9.67
C VAL A 248 2.59 25.50 -10.82
N LEU A 249 3.52 24.62 -10.50
CA LEU A 249 4.32 23.85 -11.44
C LEU A 249 3.74 22.47 -11.69
N SER A 250 3.80 22.04 -12.95
CA SER A 250 3.27 20.75 -13.44
C SER A 250 1.82 20.48 -13.03
N GLY A 251 1.04 21.53 -12.73
CA GLY A 251 -0.34 21.42 -12.21
C GLY A 251 -0.46 20.86 -10.78
N ARG A 252 0.64 20.62 -10.06
CA ARG A 252 0.63 19.89 -8.77
C ARG A 252 1.38 20.57 -7.64
N PHE A 253 2.49 21.24 -7.95
CA PHE A 253 3.38 21.78 -6.93
C PHE A 253 3.25 23.29 -6.87
N ARG A 254 2.60 23.81 -5.82
CA ARG A 254 2.50 25.24 -5.59
C ARG A 254 3.72 25.74 -4.85
N VAL A 255 4.34 26.82 -5.30
CA VAL A 255 5.43 27.47 -4.56
C VAL A 255 4.87 28.09 -3.28
N ALA A 256 5.26 27.57 -2.12
CA ALA A 256 4.79 28.03 -0.82
C ALA A 256 5.69 29.14 -0.25
N SER A 257 7.01 28.96 -0.34
CA SER A 257 8.00 29.95 0.07
C SER A 257 9.28 29.82 -0.75
N ILE A 258 9.96 30.95 -0.93
CA ILE A 258 11.24 31.04 -1.62
C ILE A 258 12.21 31.70 -0.64
N SER A 259 13.43 31.18 -0.54
CA SER A 259 14.52 31.75 0.23
C SER A 259 15.85 31.48 -0.48
N GLU A 260 16.92 32.17 -0.11
CA GLU A 260 18.27 31.91 -0.66
C GLU A 260 18.73 30.48 -0.47
N LYS A 261 18.32 29.82 0.63
CA LYS A 261 18.77 28.47 0.97
C LYS A 261 17.92 27.38 0.35
N GLU A 262 16.61 27.59 0.31
CA GLU A 262 15.66 26.57 -0.13
C GLU A 262 14.40 27.19 -0.74
N ILE A 263 13.77 26.42 -1.62
CA ILE A 263 12.41 26.65 -2.08
C ILE A 263 11.50 25.55 -1.54
N VAL A 264 10.34 25.94 -1.01
CA VAL A 264 9.34 25.01 -0.48
C VAL A 264 8.15 24.97 -1.41
N PHE A 265 7.82 23.78 -1.88
CA PHE A 265 6.61 23.47 -2.61
C PHE A 265 5.56 22.87 -1.67
N LEU A 266 4.30 23.17 -1.94
CA LEU A 266 3.15 22.50 -1.37
C LEU A 266 2.44 21.73 -2.50
N ASP A 267 2.30 20.42 -2.31
CA ASP A 267 1.45 19.59 -3.14
C ASP A 267 -0.01 20.01 -3.00
N THR A 268 -0.63 20.43 -4.11
CA THR A 268 -2.01 20.94 -4.10
C THR A 268 -3.03 19.86 -3.75
N ASN A 269 -2.74 18.60 -4.04
CA ASN A 269 -3.63 17.47 -3.81
C ASN A 269 -3.39 16.83 -2.44
N LEU A 270 -2.13 16.50 -2.14
CA LEU A 270 -1.78 15.76 -0.92
C LEU A 270 -1.49 16.66 0.29
N LYS A 271 -1.36 17.97 0.08
CA LYS A 271 -0.96 18.96 1.11
C LYS A 271 0.39 18.65 1.77
N ILE A 272 1.26 17.94 1.07
CA ILE A 272 2.61 17.59 1.51
C ILE A 272 3.57 18.72 1.12
N ARG A 273 4.48 19.08 2.04
CA ARG A 273 5.55 20.04 1.75
C ARG A 273 6.80 19.33 1.24
N HIS A 274 7.38 19.88 0.19
CA HIS A 274 8.65 19.45 -0.37
C HIS A 274 9.63 20.62 -0.33
N SER A 275 10.79 20.44 0.29
CA SER A 275 11.88 21.42 0.24
C SER A 275 12.91 20.97 -0.79
N LEU A 276 13.36 21.92 -1.62
CA LEU A 276 14.55 21.78 -2.45
C LEU A 276 15.58 22.80 -2.00
N ASN A 277 16.76 22.31 -1.59
CA ASN A 277 17.89 23.16 -1.28
C ASN A 277 18.47 23.77 -2.55
N MET A 278 19.04 24.97 -2.42
CA MET A 278 19.77 25.61 -3.51
C MET A 278 20.93 24.70 -3.88
N THR A 279 20.93 24.27 -5.12
CA THR A 279 22.08 23.62 -5.71
C THR A 279 23.06 24.75 -5.92
N GLU A 280 24.19 24.71 -5.22
CA GLU A 280 25.30 25.64 -5.43
C GLU A 280 25.78 25.40 -6.86
N GLY A 281 25.09 25.99 -7.83
CA GLY A 281 25.52 26.04 -9.21
C GLY A 281 26.90 26.65 -9.18
N GLU A 282 27.84 26.02 -9.88
CA GLU A 282 29.18 26.53 -10.12
C GLU A 282 29.18 28.04 -10.06
N ARG A 283 29.84 28.58 -9.02
CA ARG A 283 30.14 30.01 -8.91
C ARG A 283 30.56 30.44 -10.31
N LEU A 284 29.73 31.23 -10.97
CA LEU A 284 30.09 31.83 -12.25
C LEU A 284 31.48 32.44 -12.05
N PRO A 285 32.48 32.11 -12.90
CA PRO A 285 33.82 32.68 -12.77
C PRO A 285 33.68 34.19 -12.97
N GLY A 286 33.61 34.94 -11.86
CA GLY A 286 33.27 36.36 -11.89
C GLY A 286 32.53 36.92 -10.67
N SER A 287 32.09 36.12 -9.71
CA SER A 287 31.64 36.68 -8.42
C SER A 287 32.84 37.28 -7.68
N PRO A 288 32.81 38.57 -7.28
CA PRO A 288 33.98 39.23 -6.70
C PRO A 288 34.43 38.48 -5.45
N GLN A 289 35.70 38.13 -5.47
CA GLN A 289 36.38 37.37 -4.43
C GLN A 289 36.04 37.96 -3.06
N SER A 290 35.72 37.06 -2.12
CA SER A 290 35.91 37.30 -0.70
C SER A 290 37.20 38.07 -0.52
N ARG A 291 37.08 39.31 -0.04
CA ARG A 291 38.17 40.23 0.26
C ARG A 291 39.30 39.43 0.91
N PRO A 292 40.51 39.41 0.33
CA PRO A 292 41.66 38.80 0.99
C PRO A 292 41.78 39.46 2.36
N THR A 293 41.75 38.67 3.42
CA THR A 293 42.26 39.11 4.72
C THR A 293 43.63 39.75 4.46
N PRO A 294 43.90 40.97 4.96
CA PRO A 294 45.23 41.55 4.83
C PRO A 294 46.23 40.55 5.38
N ARG A 295 47.12 40.09 4.50
CA ARG A 295 48.33 39.40 4.89
C ARG A 295 49.07 40.40 5.76
N VAL A 296 49.20 40.09 7.05
CA VAL A 296 50.07 40.85 7.95
C VAL A 296 51.48 40.49 7.48
N ASP A 297 52.01 41.27 6.56
CA ASP A 297 53.44 41.31 6.31
C ASP A 297 54.04 41.94 7.57
N ALA A 298 54.56 41.10 8.44
CA ALA A 298 55.45 41.50 9.52
C ALA A 298 56.75 40.73 9.30
N GLU A 299 57.52 41.20 8.32
CA GLU A 299 58.97 41.02 8.30
C GLU A 299 59.60 42.40 8.58
N ASP A 300 60.50 42.38 9.56
CA ASP A 300 61.66 43.24 9.78
C ASP A 300 61.51 44.73 10.12
N ASP A 301 61.84 45.06 11.38
CA ASP A 301 62.91 46.04 11.65
C ASP A 301 63.50 45.79 13.06
N GLU A 302 64.68 45.17 13.08
CA GLU A 302 65.69 45.29 14.15
C GLU A 302 66.34 46.70 14.05
N PRO A 303 66.78 47.29 15.18
CA PRO A 303 68.16 47.05 15.63
C PRO A 303 68.32 46.79 17.14
#